data_AF-A0A2I0X7X6-F1
#
_entry.id   AF-A0A2I0X7X6-F1
#
_cell.length_a   1.000
_cell.length_b   1.000
_cell.length_c   1.000
_cell.angle_alpha   90.00
_cell.angle_beta   90.00
_cell.angle_gamma   90.00
#
_symmetry.space_group_name_H-M   'P 1'
#
loop_
_entity.id
_entity.type
_entity.pdbx_description
1 polymer ?
#
loop_
_entity_poly.entity_id
_entity_poly.type
_entity_poly.pdbx_seq_one_letter_code
_entity_poly.pdbx_strand_id
1 'polypeptide(L)'
;MGFIIEQYINPIVKNSKHPLKGNFLNAIERVLKLSVPTLYVWLCMFYCFFHLWLNILAELLRFGDREFYKDWWNAKTIEEYWRMWNMPVHKWMVRHIYFPCIRNGFSKGVAILISFLISAVFHELCIGIPCHTFKFWAFIGILFQVPLGILTRYLQYKFKSSMVGNMIFWVFFCILGQPMCLLLYYHDVMNRKVRTE
;
A
#
# COMPACT_ATOMS: atom_id res chain seq x y z
N MET A 1 4.24 8.98 15.99
CA MET A 1 4.19 7.61 15.43
C MET A 1 4.73 6.57 16.40
N GLY A 2 5.92 6.76 17.00
CA GLY A 2 6.51 5.80 17.94
C GLY A 2 5.59 5.35 19.09
N PHE A 3 4.84 6.27 19.71
CA PHE A 3 3.84 5.92 20.74
C PHE A 3 2.78 4.92 20.26
N ILE A 4 2.24 5.10 19.05
CA ILE A 4 1.22 4.20 18.50
C ILE A 4 1.83 2.81 18.25
N ILE A 5 3.05 2.77 17.72
CA ILE A 5 3.77 1.53 17.46
C ILE A 5 4.02 0.78 18.78
N GLU A 6 4.60 1.45 19.77
CA GLU A 6 4.97 0.81 21.04
C GLU A 6 3.76 0.39 21.89
N GLN A 7 2.71 1.22 21.96
CA GLN A 7 1.58 0.97 22.86
C GLN A 7 0.46 0.15 22.22
N TYR A 8 0.25 0.26 20.90
CA TYR A 8 -0.91 -0.37 20.26
C TYR A 8 -0.50 -1.47 19.27
N ILE A 9 0.59 -1.31 18.53
CA ILE A 9 0.99 -2.32 17.52
C ILE A 9 1.82 -3.43 18.17
N ASN A 10 2.92 -3.10 18.83
CA ASN A 10 3.88 -4.05 19.39
C ASN A 10 3.23 -5.10 20.31
N PRO A 11 2.32 -4.77 21.24
CA PRO A 11 1.70 -5.77 22.10
C PRO A 11 0.82 -6.76 21.31
N ILE A 12 0.15 -6.30 20.25
CA ILE A 12 -0.72 -7.15 19.44
C ILE A 12 0.10 -8.14 18.63
N VAL A 13 1.21 -7.68 18.03
CA VAL A 13 2.05 -8.51 17.17
C VAL A 13 2.96 -9.45 17.97
N LYS A 14 3.43 -9.06 19.16
CA LYS A 14 4.13 -9.99 20.08
C LYS A 14 3.24 -11.15 20.53
N ASN A 15 1.95 -10.88 20.72
CA ASN A 15 0.96 -11.88 21.15
C ASN A 15 0.29 -12.62 19.98
N SER A 16 0.68 -12.36 18.73
CA SER A 16 0.13 -13.07 17.57
C SER A 16 0.93 -14.31 17.22
N LYS A 17 0.26 -15.27 16.58
CA LYS A 17 0.90 -16.42 15.92
C LYS A 17 0.98 -16.12 14.42
N HIS A 18 1.91 -16.78 13.73
CA HIS A 18 2.04 -16.66 12.29
C HIS A 18 0.67 -16.89 11.60
N PRO A 19 0.20 -15.95 10.76
CA PRO A 19 -1.19 -15.92 10.29
C PRO A 19 -1.56 -17.14 9.45
N LEU A 20 -0.59 -17.69 8.72
CA LEU A 20 -0.77 -18.89 7.89
C LEU A 20 -0.59 -20.22 8.63
N LYS A 21 -0.20 -20.20 9.92
CA LYS A 21 0.01 -21.42 10.72
C LYS A 21 -1.00 -21.57 11.87
N GLY A 22 -1.78 -20.53 12.16
CA GLY A 22 -2.80 -20.54 13.20
C GLY A 22 -4.21 -20.77 12.64
N ASN A 23 -5.20 -20.83 13.54
CA ASN A 23 -6.60 -20.82 13.15
C ASN A 23 -6.94 -19.54 12.36
N PHE A 24 -7.65 -19.68 11.24
CA PHE A 24 -8.04 -18.58 10.37
C PHE A 24 -8.80 -17.46 11.12
N LEU A 25 -9.69 -17.84 12.05
CA LEU A 25 -10.42 -16.89 12.90
C LEU A 25 -9.49 -16.04 13.76
N ASN A 26 -8.44 -16.64 14.33
CA ASN A 26 -7.45 -15.91 15.12
C ASN A 26 -6.64 -14.95 14.23
N ALA A 27 -6.34 -15.33 12.99
CA ALA A 27 -5.66 -14.45 12.04
C ALA A 27 -6.54 -13.22 11.71
N ILE A 28 -7.82 -13.44 11.42
CA ILE A 28 -8.79 -12.35 11.18
C ILE A 28 -8.88 -11.42 12.39
N GLU A 29 -9.04 -11.97 13.60
CA GLU A 29 -9.12 -11.19 14.84
C GLU A 29 -7.89 -10.28 15.01
N ARG A 30 -6.69 -10.80 14.75
CA ARG A 30 -5.44 -10.02 14.86
C ARG A 30 -5.34 -8.94 13.80
N VAL A 31 -5.70 -9.25 12.56
CA VAL A 31 -5.74 -8.27 11.46
C VAL A 31 -6.72 -7.13 11.78
N LEU A 32 -7.92 -7.46 12.31
CA LEU A 32 -8.91 -6.47 12.71
C LEU A 32 -8.41 -5.59 13.86
N LYS A 33 -7.76 -6.16 14.89
CA LYS A 33 -7.17 -5.38 15.98
C LYS A 33 -6.04 -4.46 15.51
N LEU A 34 -5.29 -4.85 14.49
CA LEU A 34 -4.22 -4.03 13.89
C LEU A 34 -4.71 -3.00 12.88
N SER A 35 -5.92 -3.15 12.34
CA SER A 35 -6.45 -2.28 11.28
C SER A 35 -6.40 -0.80 11.64
N VAL A 36 -6.99 -0.44 12.78
CA VAL A 36 -7.07 0.95 13.27
C VAL A 36 -5.68 1.54 13.56
N PRO A 37 -4.83 0.96 14.42
CA PRO A 37 -3.54 1.58 14.74
C PRO A 37 -2.63 1.68 13.51
N THR A 38 -2.66 0.68 12.61
CA THR A 38 -1.88 0.72 11.36
C THR A 38 -2.35 1.84 10.43
N LEU A 39 -3.67 2.00 10.29
CA LEU A 39 -4.25 3.09 9.51
C LEU A 39 -3.80 4.46 10.02
N TYR A 40 -3.88 4.69 11.34
CA TYR A 40 -3.44 5.95 11.93
C TYR A 40 -1.97 6.23 11.69
N VAL A 41 -1.08 5.23 11.88
CA VAL A 41 0.34 5.38 11.57
C VAL A 41 0.55 5.73 10.10
N TRP A 42 -0.18 5.08 9.19
CA TRP A 42 -0.09 5.34 7.77
C TRP A 42 -0.54 6.76 7.41
N LEU A 43 -1.69 7.22 7.94
CA LEU A 43 -2.20 8.58 7.70
C LEU A 43 -1.25 9.64 8.27
N CYS A 44 -0.70 9.43 9.46
CA CYS A 44 0.31 10.31 10.03
C CYS A 44 1.58 10.34 9.17
N MET A 45 2.06 9.19 8.70
CA MET A 45 3.22 9.11 7.81
C MET A 45 2.96 9.88 6.52
N PHE A 46 1.79 9.66 5.90
CA PHE A 46 1.37 10.37 4.70
C PHE A 46 1.42 11.89 4.90
N TYR A 47 0.78 12.39 5.96
CA TYR A 47 0.74 13.82 6.25
C TYR A 47 2.13 14.39 6.56
N CYS A 48 2.90 13.75 7.45
CA CYS A 48 4.24 14.21 7.82
C CYS A 48 5.19 14.23 6.61
N PHE A 49 5.11 13.24 5.72
CA PHE A 49 6.00 13.17 4.57
C PHE A 49 5.51 14.02 3.40
N PHE A 50 4.34 13.73 2.85
CA PHE A 50 3.86 14.38 1.62
C PHE A 50 3.41 15.82 1.84
N HIS A 51 2.76 16.11 2.97
CA HIS A 51 2.28 17.45 3.25
C HIS A 51 3.36 18.30 3.92
N LEU A 52 3.94 17.87 5.04
CA LEU A 52 4.88 18.72 5.77
C LEU A 52 6.29 18.71 5.14
N TRP A 53 6.93 17.54 5.07
CA TRP A 53 8.33 17.45 4.66
C TRP A 53 8.58 17.93 3.23
N LEU A 54 7.78 17.48 2.26
CA LEU A 54 7.95 17.90 0.86
C LEU A 54 7.66 19.39 0.65
N ASN A 55 6.71 20.00 1.37
CA ASN A 55 6.48 21.45 1.27
C ASN A 55 7.60 22.25 1.93
N ILE A 56 8.15 21.80 3.07
CA ILE A 56 9.33 22.43 3.68
C ILE A 56 10.49 22.39 2.69
N LEU A 57 10.76 21.22 2.09
CA LEU A 57 11.83 21.08 1.09
C LEU A 57 11.57 21.96 -0.14
N ALA A 58 10.32 22.04 -0.61
CA ALA A 58 9.96 22.89 -1.74
C ALA A 58 10.16 24.37 -1.44
N GLU A 59 9.85 24.83 -0.22
CA GLU A 59 10.11 26.22 0.19
C GLU A 59 11.61 26.51 0.22
N LEU A 60 12.40 25.63 0.86
CA LEU A 60 13.85 25.77 0.95
C LEU A 60 14.53 25.81 -0.44
N LEU A 61 14.05 24.98 -1.36
CA LEU A 61 14.56 24.91 -2.74
C LEU A 61 13.92 25.93 -3.69
N ARG A 62 12.98 26.75 -3.21
CA ARG A 62 12.16 27.67 -4.03
C ARG A 62 11.46 26.95 -5.19
N PHE A 63 11.02 25.73 -4.95
CA PHE A 63 10.28 24.91 -5.90
C PHE A 63 8.79 25.28 -5.89
N GLY A 64 8.28 25.69 -7.05
CA GLY A 64 6.92 26.18 -7.21
C GLY A 64 5.85 25.10 -7.40
N ASP A 65 6.20 23.93 -7.95
CA ASP A 65 5.22 22.84 -8.15
C ASP A 65 5.07 22.02 -6.85
N ARG A 66 4.02 22.33 -6.09
CA ARG A 66 3.73 21.67 -4.80
C ARG A 66 2.63 20.62 -4.90
N GLU A 67 2.29 20.18 -6.12
CA GLU A 67 1.27 19.15 -6.35
C GLU A 67 1.85 17.74 -6.05
N PHE A 68 2.09 17.45 -4.76
CA PHE A 68 2.64 16.16 -4.32
C PHE A 68 1.58 15.05 -4.22
N TYR A 69 0.32 15.41 -4.00
CA TYR A 69 -0.82 14.50 -3.90
C TYR A 69 -2.11 15.23 -4.28
N LYS A 70 -3.17 14.48 -4.56
CA LYS A 70 -4.54 14.95 -4.79
C LYS A 70 -5.49 14.39 -3.73
N ASP A 71 -6.77 14.69 -3.84
CA ASP A 71 -7.88 14.26 -2.99
C ASP A 71 -8.19 12.75 -3.09
N TRP A 72 -7.17 11.93 -2.84
CA TRP A 72 -7.19 10.47 -2.94
C TRP A 72 -8.16 9.81 -1.96
N TRP A 73 -8.52 10.48 -0.85
CA TRP A 73 -9.50 9.98 0.11
C TRP A 73 -10.92 9.89 -0.47
N ASN A 74 -11.21 10.69 -1.49
CA ASN A 74 -12.46 10.68 -2.24
C ASN A 74 -12.39 9.77 -3.48
N ALA A 75 -11.32 8.99 -3.65
CA ALA A 75 -11.17 8.11 -4.80
C ALA A 75 -12.35 7.14 -4.87
N LYS A 76 -12.98 7.07 -6.04
CA LYS A 76 -14.09 6.16 -6.32
C LYS A 76 -13.56 4.77 -6.64
N THR A 77 -12.33 4.66 -7.13
CA THR A 77 -11.71 3.37 -7.46
C THR A 77 -10.30 3.27 -6.89
N ILE A 78 -9.83 2.04 -6.72
CA ILE A 78 -8.45 1.77 -6.31
C ILE A 78 -7.45 2.33 -7.35
N GLU A 79 -7.78 2.30 -8.63
CA GLU A 79 -6.94 2.89 -9.67
C GLU A 79 -6.88 4.42 -9.61
N GLU A 80 -7.97 5.07 -9.24
CA GLU A 80 -7.98 6.51 -8.98
C GLU A 80 -7.12 6.86 -7.76
N TYR A 81 -7.22 6.08 -6.69
CA TYR A 81 -6.35 6.22 -5.52
C TYR A 81 -4.86 6.17 -5.90
N TRP A 82 -4.43 5.16 -6.67
CA TRP A 82 -3.02 5.01 -7.08
C TRP A 82 -2.49 6.14 -7.96
N ARG A 83 -3.38 6.87 -8.64
CA ARG A 83 -3.03 8.04 -9.46
C ARG A 83 -2.98 9.34 -8.66
N MET A 84 -3.63 9.38 -7.48
CA MET A 84 -3.80 10.60 -6.69
C MET A 84 -2.94 10.66 -5.43
N TRP A 85 -2.59 9.52 -4.82
CA TRP A 85 -1.92 9.50 -3.52
C TRP A 85 -0.48 10.04 -3.57
N ASN A 86 0.27 9.76 -4.64
CA ASN A 86 1.68 10.13 -4.80
C ASN A 86 1.93 10.58 -6.24
N MET A 87 1.73 11.88 -6.47
CA MET A 87 1.85 12.48 -7.79
C MET A 87 3.28 12.39 -8.36
N PRO A 88 4.37 12.57 -7.60
CA PRO A 88 5.72 12.40 -8.12
C PRO A 88 5.96 11.01 -8.72
N VAL A 89 5.63 9.95 -7.98
CA VAL A 89 5.78 8.57 -8.47
C VAL A 89 4.82 8.30 -9.62
N HIS A 90 3.56 8.74 -9.53
CA HIS A 90 2.60 8.56 -10.61
C HIS A 90 3.07 9.22 -11.92
N LYS A 91 3.49 10.49 -11.87
CA LYS A 91 4.04 11.23 -13.02
C LYS A 91 5.29 10.53 -13.58
N TRP A 92 6.17 10.02 -12.71
CA TRP A 92 7.36 9.27 -13.13
C TRP A 92 7.00 7.97 -13.86
N MET A 93 6.11 7.15 -13.29
CA MET A 93 5.64 5.88 -13.89
C MET A 93 4.97 6.13 -15.24
N VAL A 94 4.11 7.15 -15.33
CA VAL A 94 3.42 7.49 -16.59
C VAL A 94 4.42 7.90 -17.67
N ARG A 95 5.37 8.77 -17.32
CA ARG A 95 6.35 9.32 -18.26
C ARG A 95 7.38 8.29 -18.73
N HIS A 96 7.91 7.47 -17.83
CA HIS A 96 9.07 6.61 -18.11
C HIS A 96 8.72 5.15 -18.39
N ILE A 97 7.51 4.70 -18.04
CA ILE A 97 7.09 3.32 -18.25
C ILE A 97 5.87 3.28 -19.15
N TYR A 98 4.76 3.92 -18.76
CA TYR A 98 3.50 3.80 -19.50
C TYR A 98 3.61 4.34 -20.92
N PHE A 99 4.00 5.61 -21.12
CA PHE A 99 4.08 6.19 -22.46
C PHE A 99 5.10 5.50 -23.38
N PRO A 100 6.31 5.13 -22.92
CA PRO A 100 7.23 4.31 -23.71
C PRO A 100 6.63 2.98 -24.13
N CYS A 101 5.92 2.26 -23.26
CA CYS A 101 5.23 1.02 -23.62
C CYS A 101 4.18 1.27 -24.72
N ILE A 102 3.35 2.31 -24.58
CA ILE A 102 2.34 2.64 -25.60
C ILE A 102 3.00 3.01 -26.95
N ARG A 103 4.09 3.78 -26.92
CA ARG A 103 4.86 4.16 -28.13
C ARG A 103 5.49 2.95 -28.84
N ASN A 104 5.88 1.92 -28.07
CA ASN A 104 6.40 0.66 -28.58
C ASN A 104 5.30 -0.32 -29.06
N GLY A 105 4.04 0.12 -29.14
CA GLY A 105 2.94 -0.70 -29.67
C GLY A 105 2.30 -1.66 -28.66
N PHE A 106 2.65 -1.59 -27.38
CA PHE A 106 1.97 -2.40 -26.36
C PHE A 106 0.52 -1.92 -26.14
N SER A 107 -0.38 -2.87 -25.85
CA SER A 107 -1.76 -2.53 -25.49
C SER A 107 -1.82 -1.81 -24.14
N LYS A 108 -2.87 -1.01 -23.93
CA LYS A 108 -3.08 -0.26 -22.67
C LYS A 108 -3.07 -1.16 -21.44
N GLY A 109 -3.67 -2.35 -21.54
CA GLY A 109 -3.71 -3.33 -20.45
C GLY A 109 -2.32 -3.86 -20.11
N VAL A 110 -1.51 -4.20 -21.13
CA VAL A 110 -0.14 -4.68 -20.93
C VAL A 110 0.75 -3.58 -20.34
N ALA A 111 0.62 -2.33 -20.80
CA ALA A 111 1.38 -1.20 -20.25
C ALA A 111 1.05 -0.94 -18.77
N ILE A 112 -0.23 -1.08 -18.38
CA ILE A 112 -0.65 -1.01 -16.97
C ILE A 112 -0.04 -2.17 -16.17
N LEU A 113 -0.13 -3.40 -16.68
CA LEU A 113 0.45 -4.58 -16.00
C LEU A 113 1.95 -4.44 -15.77
N ILE A 114 2.70 -3.98 -16.78
CA ILE A 114 4.15 -3.70 -16.66
C ILE A 114 4.40 -2.63 -15.59
N SER A 115 3.60 -1.57 -15.56
CA SER A 115 3.71 -0.53 -14.54
C SER A 115 3.47 -1.08 -13.13
N PHE A 116 2.47 -1.93 -12.94
CA PHE A 116 2.23 -2.61 -11.65
C PHE A 116 3.34 -3.58 -11.28
N LEU A 117 3.91 -4.33 -12.24
CA LEU A 117 5.03 -5.23 -12.01
C LEU A 117 6.28 -4.48 -11.53
N ILE A 118 6.66 -3.40 -12.22
CA ILE A 118 7.81 -2.58 -11.82
C ILE A 118 7.56 -1.96 -10.44
N SER A 119 6.35 -1.43 -10.19
CA SER A 119 5.97 -0.92 -8.88
C SER A 119 6.09 -2.00 -7.79
N ALA A 120 5.61 -3.23 -8.05
CA ALA A 120 5.69 -4.34 -7.11
C ALA A 120 7.14 -4.72 -6.76
N VAL A 121 8.06 -4.68 -7.73
CA VAL A 121 9.50 -4.88 -7.49
C VAL A 121 10.05 -3.81 -6.56
N PHE A 122 9.78 -2.53 -6.82
CA PHE A 122 10.24 -1.44 -5.95
C PHE A 122 9.69 -1.57 -4.53
N HIS A 123 8.41 -1.95 -4.35
CA HIS A 123 7.84 -2.16 -3.02
C HIS A 123 8.51 -3.32 -2.28
N GLU A 124 8.81 -4.44 -2.97
CA GLU A 124 9.55 -5.55 -2.38
C GLU A 124 10.98 -5.14 -2.00
N LEU A 125 11.67 -4.33 -2.81
CA LEU A 125 13.00 -3.84 -2.48
C LEU A 125 12.97 -2.89 -1.27
N CYS A 126 12.03 -1.95 -1.24
CA CYS A 126 11.87 -0.99 -0.14
C CYS A 126 11.58 -1.65 1.21
N ILE A 127 10.86 -2.78 1.21
CA ILE A 127 10.52 -3.51 2.46
C ILE A 127 11.51 -4.63 2.74
N GLY A 128 11.86 -5.42 1.72
CA GLY A 128 12.68 -6.61 1.83
C GLY A 128 14.14 -6.33 2.16
N ILE A 129 14.72 -5.23 1.66
CA ILE A 129 16.10 -4.84 1.98
C ILE A 129 16.24 -4.48 3.47
N PRO A 130 15.47 -3.52 4.05
CA PRO A 130 15.58 -3.19 5.47
C PRO A 130 15.21 -4.35 6.40
N CYS A 131 14.22 -5.16 6.01
CA CYS A 131 13.84 -6.36 6.77
C CYS A 131 14.78 -7.55 6.54
N HIS A 132 15.77 -7.42 5.66
CA HIS A 132 16.66 -8.49 5.18
C HIS A 132 15.91 -9.79 4.83
N THR A 133 14.70 -9.68 4.28
CA THR A 133 13.79 -10.81 4.05
C THR A 133 13.15 -10.69 2.67
N PHE A 134 13.48 -11.62 1.77
CA PHE A 134 12.91 -11.71 0.43
C PHE A 134 11.87 -12.84 0.39
N LYS A 135 10.63 -12.51 0.71
CA LYS A 135 9.50 -13.45 0.71
C LYS A 135 8.42 -13.10 -0.30
N PHE A 136 8.56 -11.99 -1.02
CA PHE A 136 7.65 -11.53 -2.07
C PHE A 136 6.24 -11.22 -1.59
N TRP A 137 6.03 -11.01 -0.28
CA TRP A 137 4.72 -10.66 0.26
C TRP A 137 4.23 -9.30 -0.23
N ALA A 138 5.13 -8.32 -0.31
CA ALA A 138 4.77 -6.98 -0.80
C ALA A 138 4.54 -7.03 -2.31
N PHE A 139 5.38 -7.77 -3.04
CA PHE A 139 5.22 -8.00 -4.46
C PHE A 139 3.83 -8.58 -4.80
N ILE A 140 3.44 -9.68 -4.14
CA ILE A 140 2.14 -10.33 -4.33
C ILE A 140 1.01 -9.38 -3.92
N GLY A 141 1.17 -8.66 -2.81
CA GLY A 141 0.19 -7.69 -2.32
C GLY A 141 -0.14 -6.59 -3.32
N ILE A 142 0.87 -6.03 -3.99
CA ILE A 142 0.68 -5.02 -5.04
C ILE A 142 0.03 -5.64 -6.29
N LEU A 143 0.47 -6.81 -6.74
CA LEU A 143 -0.13 -7.47 -7.91
C LEU A 143 -1.59 -7.87 -7.68
N PHE A 144 -1.94 -8.27 -6.46
CA PHE A 144 -3.32 -8.62 -6.09
C PHE A 144 -4.28 -7.41 -6.20
N GLN A 145 -3.77 -6.18 -6.26
CA GLN A 145 -4.62 -5.01 -6.45
C GLN A 145 -5.13 -4.86 -7.88
N VAL A 146 -4.47 -5.47 -8.87
CA VAL A 146 -4.93 -5.47 -10.27
C VAL A 146 -6.30 -6.18 -10.40
N PRO A 147 -6.47 -7.44 -9.97
CA PRO A 147 -7.78 -8.10 -10.01
C PRO A 147 -8.79 -7.41 -9.11
N LEU A 148 -8.36 -6.86 -7.97
CA LEU A 148 -9.24 -6.08 -7.09
C LEU A 148 -9.77 -4.80 -7.77
N GLY A 149 -8.94 -4.13 -8.58
CA GLY A 149 -9.36 -2.98 -9.39
C GLY A 149 -10.42 -3.38 -10.42
N ILE A 150 -10.24 -4.51 -11.10
CA ILE A 150 -11.24 -5.07 -12.02
C ILE A 150 -12.56 -5.37 -11.28
N LEU A 151 -12.47 -6.02 -10.12
CA LEU A 151 -13.64 -6.33 -9.29
C LEU A 151 -14.36 -5.06 -8.83
N THR A 152 -13.62 -4.04 -8.41
CA THR A 152 -14.19 -2.76 -7.96
C THR A 152 -14.96 -2.08 -9.09
N ARG A 153 -14.43 -2.07 -10.32
CA ARG A 153 -15.14 -1.54 -11.50
C ARG A 153 -16.40 -2.33 -11.81
N TYR A 154 -16.32 -3.66 -11.75
CA TYR A 154 -17.48 -4.53 -11.98
C TYR A 154 -18.60 -4.25 -10.96
N LEU A 155 -18.25 -4.12 -9.67
CA LEU A 155 -19.22 -3.83 -8.61
C LEU A 155 -19.81 -2.42 -8.75
N GLN A 156 -19.01 -1.42 -9.09
CA GLN A 156 -19.53 -0.07 -9.39
C GLN A 156 -20.53 -0.07 -10.55
N TYR A 157 -20.23 -0.80 -11.63
CA TYR A 157 -21.14 -0.93 -12.76
C TYR A 157 -22.44 -1.63 -12.36
N LYS A 158 -22.35 -2.71 -11.57
CA LYS A 158 -23.50 -3.48 -11.09
C LYS A 158 -24.42 -2.68 -10.17
N PHE A 159 -23.86 -1.92 -9.24
CA PHE A 159 -24.62 -1.15 -8.24
C PHE A 159 -24.91 0.30 -8.67
N LYS A 160 -24.40 0.75 -9.83
CA LYS A 160 -24.55 2.11 -10.36
C LYS A 160 -24.24 3.22 -9.35
N SER A 161 -23.35 2.95 -8.40
CA SER A 161 -23.01 3.89 -7.33
C SER A 161 -21.50 4.01 -7.19
N SER A 162 -21.01 5.24 -7.25
CA SER A 162 -19.59 5.55 -7.05
C SER A 162 -19.14 5.37 -5.60
N MET A 163 -20.07 5.48 -4.65
CA MET A 163 -19.83 5.30 -3.22
C MET A 163 -19.37 3.88 -2.89
N VAL A 164 -19.91 2.87 -3.59
CA VAL A 164 -19.54 1.46 -3.39
C VAL A 164 -18.05 1.25 -3.61
N GLY A 165 -17.46 1.88 -4.63
CA GLY A 165 -16.03 1.75 -4.87
C GLY A 165 -15.17 2.45 -3.82
N ASN A 166 -15.61 3.59 -3.29
CA ASN A 166 -14.94 4.27 -2.18
C ASN A 166 -14.98 3.42 -0.89
N MET A 167 -16.13 2.81 -0.58
CA MET A 167 -16.27 1.88 0.55
C MET A 167 -15.35 0.67 0.40
N ILE A 168 -15.31 0.04 -0.79
CA ILE A 168 -14.41 -1.10 -1.07
C ILE A 168 -12.94 -0.68 -0.90
N PHE A 169 -12.57 0.50 -1.40
CA PHE A 169 -11.23 1.04 -1.22
C PHE A 169 -10.87 1.15 0.27
N TRP A 170 -11.69 1.83 1.09
CA TRP A 170 -11.41 2.00 2.50
C TRP A 170 -11.41 0.68 3.28
N VAL A 171 -12.34 -0.23 3.00
CA VAL A 171 -12.37 -1.56 3.62
C VAL A 171 -11.10 -2.34 3.31
N PHE A 172 -10.69 -2.39 2.04
CA PHE A 172 -9.49 -3.11 1.65
C PHE A 172 -8.22 -2.45 2.21
N PHE A 173 -8.15 -1.12 2.15
CA PHE A 173 -7.02 -0.33 2.63
C PHE A 173 -6.81 -0.51 4.14
N CYS A 174 -7.88 -0.33 4.93
CA CYS A 174 -7.82 -0.37 6.39
C CYS A 174 -7.67 -1.79 6.96
N ILE A 175 -8.33 -2.78 6.37
CA ILE A 175 -8.45 -4.11 6.98
C ILE A 175 -7.45 -5.08 6.37
N LEU A 176 -7.39 -5.19 5.04
CA LEU A 176 -6.64 -6.26 4.37
C LEU A 176 -5.24 -5.85 3.95
N GLY A 177 -5.03 -4.62 3.47
CA GLY A 177 -3.78 -4.22 2.84
C GLY A 177 -2.60 -4.10 3.81
N GLN A 178 -2.56 -2.99 4.55
CA GLN A 178 -1.40 -2.67 5.39
C GLN A 178 -1.26 -3.60 6.61
N PRO A 179 -2.32 -3.94 7.37
CA PRO A 179 -2.18 -4.75 8.58
C PRO A 179 -1.70 -6.17 8.28
N MET A 180 -2.16 -6.77 7.18
CA MET A 180 -1.74 -8.11 6.76
C MET A 180 -0.26 -8.11 6.33
N CYS A 181 0.17 -7.10 5.58
CA CYS A 181 1.56 -6.95 5.17
C CYS A 181 2.48 -6.82 6.39
N LEU A 182 2.12 -5.96 7.34
CA LEU A 182 2.85 -5.78 8.60
C LEU A 182 3.00 -7.09 9.37
N LEU A 183 1.90 -7.83 9.54
CA LEU A 183 1.87 -9.05 10.34
C LEU A 183 2.66 -10.19 9.67
N LEU A 184 2.62 -10.32 8.34
CA LEU A 184 3.43 -11.28 7.58
C LEU A 184 4.93 -11.00 7.73
N TYR A 185 5.35 -9.76 7.45
CA TYR A 185 6.76 -9.38 7.52
C TYR A 185 7.33 -9.45 8.95
N TYR A 186 6.56 -9.04 9.96
CA TYR A 186 6.99 -9.14 11.35
C TYR A 186 7.27 -10.59 11.75
N HIS A 187 6.34 -11.50 11.44
CA HIS A 187 6.52 -12.90 11.81
C HIS A 187 7.69 -13.54 11.08
N ASP A 188 7.95 -13.19 9.83
CA ASP A 188 9.13 -13.70 9.11
C ASP A 188 10.44 -13.20 9.72
N VAL A 189 10.51 -11.91 10.08
CA VAL A 189 11.71 -11.34 10.73
C VAL A 189 11.94 -11.95 12.13
N MET A 190 10.89 -12.12 12.92
CA MET A 190 11.01 -12.70 14.27
C MET A 190 11.32 -14.20 14.23
N ASN A 191 10.71 -14.96 13.33
CA ASN A 191 11.02 -16.38 13.14
C ASN A 191 12.47 -16.59 12.71
N ARG A 192 13.09 -15.62 12.04
CA ARG A 192 14.51 -15.67 11.70
C ARG A 192 15.38 -15.45 12.93
N LYS A 193 15.09 -14.46 13.78
CA LYS A 193 15.86 -14.20 15.02
C LYS A 193 15.95 -15.45 15.91
N VAL A 194 14.83 -16.16 16.07
CA VAL A 194 14.75 -17.42 16.83
C VAL A 194 15.58 -18.56 16.21
N ARG A 195 15.92 -18.52 14.92
CA ARG A 195 16.76 -19.54 14.27
C ARG A 195 18.25 -19.23 14.32
N THR A 196 18.60 -17.97 14.61
CA THR A 196 19.99 -17.49 14.70
C THR A 196 20.51 -17.45 16.13
N GLU A 197 19.62 -17.58 17.11
CA GLU A 197 19.90 -17.83 18.53
C GLU A 197 19.84 -19.35 18.79
#